data_AF-A0A9R0I1J2-F1
#
_entry.id   AF-A0A9R0I1J2-F1
#
_cell.length_a   1.000
_cell.length_b   1.000
_cell.length_c   1.000
_cell.angle_alpha   90.00
_cell.angle_beta   90.00
_cell.angle_gamma   90.00
#
_symmetry.space_group_name_H-M   'P 1'
#
loop_
_entity.id
_entity.type
_entity.pdbx_description
1 polymer ?
#
loop_
_entity_poly.entity_id
_entity_poly.type
_entity_poly.pdbx_seq_one_letter_code
_entity_poly.pdbx_strand_id
1 'polypeptide(L)'
;MASYHTRSFSFPSNSHPVADQLDEQLSRLRSSQTASTSSLTNKLNDLNDLYKCVEEFLQLPQNQNTVSQSQGENVIEQVLDGSLRLLDICSTSRDVLAVSKERIQDIQSVLRR
;
A
#
# COMPACT_ATOMS: atom_id res chain seq x y z
N MET A 1 4.16 33.00 31.06
CA MET A 1 4.03 32.42 29.70
C MET A 1 5.35 31.74 29.38
N ALA A 2 5.42 30.41 29.46
CA ALA A 2 6.63 29.67 29.12
C ALA A 2 6.54 29.20 27.67
N SER A 3 7.56 29.53 26.88
CA SER A 3 7.71 29.17 25.47
C SER A 3 8.13 27.71 25.35
N TYR A 4 7.39 26.92 24.57
CA TYR A 4 7.72 25.53 24.28
C TYR A 4 8.48 25.46 22.96
N HIS A 5 9.77 25.11 23.03
CA HIS A 5 10.62 24.88 21.86
C HIS A 5 10.57 23.40 21.48
N THR A 6 9.83 23.06 20.43
CA THR A 6 9.82 21.70 19.87
C THR A 6 11.04 21.52 18.97
N ARG A 7 12.03 20.71 19.39
CA ARG A 7 13.07 20.18 18.49
C ARG A 7 12.62 18.81 17.99
N SER A 8 12.52 18.65 16.68
CA SER A 8 12.29 17.35 16.03
C SER A 8 13.58 16.53 16.05
N PHE A 9 13.52 15.35 16.66
CA PHE A 9 14.57 14.34 16.54
C PHE A 9 14.23 13.44 15.35
N SER A 10 14.91 13.63 14.22
CA SER A 10 14.95 12.61 13.17
C SER A 10 15.85 11.48 13.68
N PHE A 11 15.27 10.30 13.90
CA PHE A 11 16.06 9.11 14.22
C PHE A 11 17.00 8.78 13.05
N PRO A 12 18.23 8.30 13.32
CA PRO A 12 19.06 7.74 12.27
C PRO A 12 18.26 6.62 11.60
N SER A 13 18.16 6.67 10.27
CA SER A 13 17.58 5.58 9.49
C SER A 13 18.57 4.43 9.51
N ASN A 14 18.54 3.63 10.57
CA ASN A 14 19.27 2.38 10.59
C ASN A 14 18.68 1.49 9.49
N SER A 15 19.51 1.02 8.58
CA SER A 15 19.15 -0.02 7.63
C SER A 15 18.63 -1.24 8.40
N HIS A 16 17.70 -1.96 7.79
CA HIS A 16 17.21 -3.20 8.38
C HIS A 16 18.39 -4.20 8.42
N PRO A 17 18.58 -4.97 9.51
CA PRO A 17 19.71 -5.90 9.63
C PRO A 17 19.83 -6.89 8.45
N VAL A 18 18.70 -7.29 7.86
CA VAL A 18 18.64 -8.14 6.66
C VAL A 18 19.17 -7.42 5.40
N ALA A 19 19.00 -6.11 5.30
CA ALA A 19 19.58 -5.32 4.20
C ALA A 19 21.10 -5.23 4.31
N ASP A 20 21.63 -5.05 5.52
CA ASP A 20 23.07 -5.05 5.79
C ASP A 20 23.69 -6.42 5.47
N GLN A 21 23.00 -7.50 5.86
CA GLN A 21 23.42 -8.86 5.54
C GLN A 21 23.46 -9.13 4.04
N LEU A 22 22.50 -8.61 3.26
CA LEU A 22 22.48 -8.72 1.81
C LEU A 22 23.69 -8.02 1.19
N ASP A 23 23.98 -6.80 1.63
CA ASP A 23 25.15 -6.04 1.16
C ASP A 23 26.47 -6.76 1.49
N GLU A 24 26.56 -7.36 2.68
CA GLU A 24 27.69 -8.19 3.06
C GLU A 24 27.84 -9.41 2.15
N GLN A 25 26.77 -10.16 1.87
CA GLN A 25 26.83 -11.32 0.94
C GLN A 25 27.22 -10.90 -0.49
N LEU A 26 26.72 -9.76 -0.97
CA LEU A 26 27.12 -9.21 -2.29
C LEU A 26 28.59 -8.83 -2.32
N SER A 27 29.09 -8.17 -1.28
CA SER A 27 30.50 -7.77 -1.16
C SER A 27 31.42 -9.00 -1.13
N ARG A 28 31.00 -10.06 -0.45
CA ARG A 28 31.72 -11.34 -0.36
C ARG A 28 31.78 -12.04 -1.72
N LEU A 29 30.63 -12.17 -2.39
CA LEU A 29 30.56 -12.77 -3.73
C LEU A 29 31.44 -12.02 -4.75
N ARG A 30 31.42 -10.68 -4.70
CA ARG A 30 32.24 -9.83 -5.57
C ARG A 30 33.74 -10.03 -5.32
N SER A 31 34.13 -10.21 -4.06
CA SER A 31 35.52 -10.49 -3.66
C SER A 31 35.97 -11.89 -4.08
N SER A 32 35.10 -12.89 -3.96
CA SER A 32 35.34 -14.27 -4.42
C SER A 32 35.49 -14.36 -5.95
N GLN A 33 34.86 -13.46 -6.70
CA GLN A 33 34.96 -13.38 -8.17
C GLN A 33 36.32 -12.87 -8.65
N THR A 34 36.90 -11.88 -7.96
CA THR A 34 38.20 -11.26 -8.32
C THR A 34 39.40 -12.07 -7.85
N ALA A 35 39.23 -12.93 -6.83
CA ALA A 35 40.26 -13.87 -6.41
C ALA A 35 40.32 -15.09 -7.36
N SER A 36 41.41 -15.22 -8.13
CA SER A 36 41.64 -16.33 -9.08
C SER A 36 41.85 -17.70 -8.42
N THR A 37 41.82 -17.80 -7.09
CA THR A 37 42.12 -19.01 -6.30
C THR A 37 40.90 -19.65 -5.64
N SER A 38 39.71 -19.05 -5.74
CA SER A 38 38.50 -19.60 -5.13
C SER A 38 37.98 -20.80 -5.94
N SER A 39 37.77 -21.93 -5.25
CA SER A 39 37.21 -23.12 -5.88
C SER A 39 35.77 -22.86 -6.33
N LEU A 40 35.35 -23.54 -7.40
CA LEU A 40 33.98 -23.44 -7.93
C LEU A 40 32.92 -23.75 -6.86
N THR A 41 33.21 -24.68 -5.95
CA THR A 41 32.34 -25.03 -4.82
C THR A 41 32.07 -23.86 -3.89
N ASN A 42 33.10 -23.04 -3.61
CA ASN A 42 32.97 -21.91 -2.72
C ASN A 42 32.14 -20.80 -3.36
N LYS A 43 32.31 -20.57 -4.67
CA LYS A 43 31.48 -19.62 -5.43
C LYS A 43 30.01 -20.02 -5.45
N LEU A 44 29.71 -21.30 -5.61
CA LEU A 44 28.34 -21.81 -5.58
C LEU A 44 27.72 -21.69 -4.18
N ASN A 45 28.50 -21.92 -3.12
CA ASN A 45 28.05 -21.70 -1.74
C ASN A 45 27.76 -20.22 -1.46
N ASP A 46 28.65 -19.31 -1.88
CA ASP A 46 28.43 -17.85 -1.75
C ASP A 46 27.15 -17.40 -2.49
N LEU A 47 26.89 -17.94 -3.67
CA LEU A 47 25.68 -17.64 -4.43
C LEU A 47 24.42 -18.17 -3.73
N ASN A 48 24.48 -19.36 -3.14
CA ASN A 48 23.39 -19.95 -2.40
C ASN A 48 23.07 -19.16 -1.12
N ASP A 49 24.10 -18.68 -0.41
CA ASP A 49 23.91 -17.84 0.78
C ASP A 49 23.30 -16.47 0.42
N LEU A 50 23.74 -15.87 -0.69
CA LEU A 50 23.12 -14.66 -1.23
C LEU A 50 21.65 -14.90 -1.59
N TYR A 51 21.34 -16.01 -2.26
CA TYR A 51 19.97 -16.36 -2.64
C TYR A 51 19.04 -16.45 -1.42
N LYS A 52 19.48 -17.14 -0.36
CA LYS A 52 18.73 -17.22 0.91
C LYS A 52 18.50 -15.83 1.53
N CYS A 53 19.53 -14.99 1.54
CA CYS A 53 19.42 -13.64 2.09
C CYS A 53 18.45 -12.77 1.28
N VAL A 54 18.43 -12.90 -0.06
CA VAL A 54 17.45 -12.22 -0.93
C VAL A 54 16.03 -12.74 -0.67
N GLU A 55 15.85 -14.05 -0.51
CA GLU A 55 14.56 -14.63 -0.18
C GLU A 55 14.02 -14.09 1.16
N GLU A 56 14.86 -14.08 2.21
CA GLU A 56 14.52 -13.47 3.49
C GLU A 56 14.20 -11.98 3.35
N PHE A 57 14.99 -11.24 2.57
CA PHE A 57 14.76 -9.82 2.30
C PHE A 57 13.41 -9.55 1.63
N LEU A 58 13.03 -10.35 0.64
CA LEU A 58 11.74 -10.22 -0.07
C LEU A 58 10.55 -10.62 0.82
N GLN A 59 10.76 -11.54 1.77
CA GLN A 59 9.75 -11.94 2.74
C GLN A 59 9.53 -10.90 3.87
N LEU A 60 10.29 -9.80 3.95
CA LEU A 60 9.99 -8.74 4.91
C LEU A 60 8.60 -8.14 4.64
N PRO A 61 7.75 -7.92 5.66
CA PRO A 61 6.42 -7.34 5.48
C PRO A 61 6.41 -6.02 4.70
N GLN A 62 7.43 -5.19 4.90
CA GLN A 62 7.60 -3.92 4.18
C GLN A 62 7.80 -4.11 2.67
N ASN A 63 8.49 -5.19 2.27
CA ASN A 63 8.77 -5.55 0.88
C ASN A 63 7.68 -6.45 0.27
N GLN A 64 6.92 -7.18 1.10
CA GLN A 64 5.73 -7.90 0.64
C GLN A 64 4.63 -6.92 0.22
N ASN A 65 4.50 -5.76 0.86
CA ASN A 65 3.50 -4.76 0.51
C ASN A 65 3.70 -4.17 -0.90
N THR A 66 4.92 -4.14 -1.43
CA THR A 66 5.21 -3.69 -2.80
C THR A 66 4.97 -4.80 -3.83
N VAL A 67 5.13 -6.07 -3.46
CA VAL A 67 4.80 -7.23 -4.30
C VAL A 67 3.28 -7.52 -4.31
N SER A 68 2.59 -7.21 -3.21
CA SER A 68 1.14 -7.43 -3.01
C SER A 68 0.28 -6.22 -3.36
N GLN A 69 0.82 -5.27 -4.13
CA GLN A 69 0.21 -3.96 -4.43
C GLN A 69 -1.17 -4.05 -5.14
N SER A 70 -1.67 -5.25 -5.43
CA SER A 70 -3.07 -5.52 -5.79
C SER A 70 -4.08 -5.26 -4.66
N GLN A 71 -3.66 -5.16 -3.40
CA GLN A 71 -4.59 -4.86 -2.28
C GLN A 71 -5.05 -3.39 -2.24
N GLY A 72 -4.19 -2.44 -2.63
CA GLY A 72 -4.54 -1.01 -2.60
C GLY A 72 -5.58 -0.64 -3.67
N GLU A 73 -5.43 -1.17 -4.87
CA GLU A 73 -6.38 -0.97 -5.98
C GLU A 73 -7.77 -1.54 -5.63
N ASN A 74 -7.80 -2.71 -4.96
CA ASN A 74 -9.05 -3.35 -4.56
C ASN A 74 -9.83 -2.55 -3.50
N VAL A 75 -9.14 -1.90 -2.55
CA VAL A 75 -9.80 -1.04 -1.56
C VAL A 75 -10.40 0.20 -2.22
N ILE A 76 -9.67 0.82 -3.14
CA ILE A 76 -10.16 2.00 -3.88
C ILE A 76 -11.38 1.64 -4.73
N GLU A 77 -11.34 0.48 -5.41
CA GLU A 77 -12.45 -0.03 -6.22
C GLU A 77 -13.70 -0.30 -5.36
N GLN A 78 -13.56 -0.93 -4.19
CA GLN A 78 -14.68 -1.17 -3.28
C GLN A 78 -15.29 0.13 -2.74
N VAL A 79 -14.46 1.13 -2.41
CA VAL A 79 -14.94 2.45 -1.97
C VAL A 79 -15.68 3.16 -3.09
N LEU A 80 -15.17 3.07 -4.32
CA LEU A 80 -15.81 3.67 -5.49
C LEU A 80 -17.16 3.02 -5.81
N ASP A 81 -17.23 1.68 -5.78
CA ASP A 81 -18.48 0.92 -5.95
C ASP A 81 -19.52 1.30 -4.89
N GLY A 82 -19.12 1.36 -3.61
CA GLY A 82 -20.01 1.82 -2.53
C GLY A 82 -20.52 3.25 -2.75
N SER A 83 -19.66 4.15 -3.24
CA SER A 83 -20.02 5.53 -3.54
C SER A 83 -21.02 5.66 -4.69
N LEU A 84 -20.87 4.84 -5.74
CA LEU A 84 -21.81 4.77 -6.86
C LEU A 84 -23.19 4.29 -6.40
N ARG A 85 -23.26 3.22 -5.60
CA ARG A 85 -24.54 2.73 -5.06
C ARG A 85 -25.25 3.79 -4.22
N LEU A 86 -24.52 4.57 -3.41
CA LEU A 86 -25.10 5.68 -2.66
C LEU A 86 -25.65 6.78 -3.58
N LEU A 87 -24.98 7.07 -4.68
CA LEU A 87 -25.44 8.04 -5.67
C LEU A 87 -26.75 7.57 -6.34
N ASP A 88 -26.85 6.28 -6.68
CA ASP A 88 -28.05 5.68 -7.26
C ASP A 88 -29.25 5.73 -6.30
N ILE A 89 -29.01 5.43 -5.00
CA ILE A 89 -30.03 5.57 -3.96
C ILE A 89 -30.47 7.04 -3.83
N CYS A 90 -29.52 7.98 -3.84
CA CYS A 90 -29.83 9.41 -3.80
C CYS A 90 -30.62 9.87 -5.02
N SER A 91 -30.30 9.36 -6.21
CA SER A 91 -31.02 9.66 -7.45
C SER A 91 -32.46 9.15 -7.36
N THR A 92 -32.63 7.89 -7.00
CA THR A 92 -33.95 7.26 -6.83
C THR A 92 -34.79 8.02 -5.79
N SER A 93 -34.17 8.40 -4.66
CA SER A 93 -34.85 9.17 -3.61
C SER A 93 -35.32 10.53 -4.12
N ARG A 94 -34.52 11.21 -4.94
CA ARG A 94 -34.87 12.50 -5.56
C ARG A 94 -36.07 12.35 -6.49
N ASP A 95 -36.11 11.31 -7.30
CA ASP A 95 -37.21 11.05 -8.23
C ASP A 95 -38.52 10.78 -7.48
N VAL A 96 -38.47 9.95 -6.43
CA VAL A 96 -39.63 9.68 -5.56
C VAL A 96 -40.13 10.97 -4.89
N LEU A 97 -39.22 11.81 -4.39
CA LEU A 97 -39.58 13.10 -3.81
C LEU A 97 -40.19 14.05 -4.84
N ALA A 98 -39.69 14.06 -6.08
CA ALA A 98 -40.25 14.88 -7.15
C ALA A 98 -41.70 14.47 -7.47
N VAL A 99 -41.96 13.16 -7.59
CA VAL A 99 -43.32 12.63 -7.79
C VAL A 99 -44.21 12.97 -6.61
N SER A 100 -43.75 12.77 -5.37
CA SER A 100 -44.52 13.11 -4.17
C SER A 100 -44.92 14.59 -4.14
N LYS A 101 -43.98 15.48 -4.49
CA LYS A 101 -44.23 16.92 -4.57
C LYS A 101 -45.33 17.26 -5.59
N GLU A 102 -45.28 16.67 -6.79
CA GLU A 102 -46.30 16.85 -7.83
C GLU A 102 -47.69 16.43 -7.31
N ARG A 103 -47.78 15.24 -6.69
CA ARG A 103 -49.05 14.75 -6.12
C ARG A 103 -49.60 15.67 -5.03
N ILE A 104 -48.75 16.20 -4.16
CA ILE A 104 -49.18 17.15 -3.13
C ILE A 104 -49.72 18.44 -3.78
N GLN A 105 -49.08 18.93 -4.84
CA GLN A 105 -49.55 20.10 -5.57
C GLN A 105 -50.90 19.87 -6.26
N ASP A 106 -51.12 18.69 -6.86
CA ASP A 106 -52.41 18.31 -7.44
C ASP A 106 -53.52 18.36 -6.38
N ILE A 107 -53.30 17.73 -5.22
CA ILE A 107 -54.27 17.70 -4.11
C ILE A 107 -54.57 19.13 -3.63
N GLN A 108 -53.54 19.97 -3.46
CA GLN A 108 -53.71 21.36 -3.06
C GLN A 108 -54.48 22.18 -4.11
N SER A 109 -54.28 21.91 -5.40
CA SER A 109 -55.01 22.55 -6.49
C SER A 109 -56.50 22.21 -6.43
N VAL A 110 -56.84 20.93 -6.23
CA VAL A 110 -58.22 20.46 -6.08
C VAL A 110 -58.90 21.11 -4.88
N LEU A 111 -58.23 21.18 -3.72
CA LEU A 111 -58.80 21.77 -2.50
C LEU A 111 -59.01 23.28 -2.58
N ARG A 112 -58.27 23.99 -3.44
CA ARG A 112 -58.39 25.45 -3.60
C ARG A 112 -59.51 25.85 -4.57
N ARG A 113 -59.98 24.92 -5.39
CA ARG A 113 -61.02 25.13 -6.39
C ARG A 113 -62.41 25.01 -5.78
#